data_AF-A0A0F9SSE7-F1
#
_entry.id   AF-A0A0F9SSE7-F1
#
_cell.length_a   1.000
_cell.length_b   1.000
_cell.length_c   1.000
_cell.angle_alpha   90.00
_cell.angle_beta   90.00
_cell.angle_gamma   90.00
#
_symmetry.space_group_name_H-M   'P 1'
#
loop_
_entity.id
_entity.type
_entity.pdbx_description
1 polymer ?
#
loop_
_entity_poly.entity_id
_entity_poly.type
_entity_poly.pdbx_seq_one_letter_code
_entity_poly.pdbx_strand_id
1 'polypeptide(L)'
;LQQSPFKYLLKPKAGGIAFALEVLADQFDAMLNTSLVYSGKTDHVCRNLLKGELDSIYVSINVTPINESMQGSYQSDDVFKVNFQHYVNELWVAKDQQLADIYAQQDLPEPQISKEIETL
;
A
#
# COMPACT_ATOMS: atom_id res chain seq x y z
N LEU A 1 2.29 -12.32 14.46
CA LEU A 1 2.56 -10.87 14.32
C LEU A 1 3.42 -10.65 13.09
N GLN A 2 2.90 -9.97 12.08
CA GLN A 2 3.69 -9.58 10.92
C GLN A 2 4.65 -8.46 11.37
N GLN A 3 5.91 -8.80 11.65
CA GLN A 3 6.95 -7.82 12.03
C GLN A 3 7.34 -7.00 10.80
N SER A 4 6.50 -6.03 10.43
CA SER A 4 6.78 -5.11 9.33
C SER A 4 7.99 -4.25 9.66
N PRO A 5 8.94 -4.06 8.72
CA PRO A 5 10.04 -3.11 8.90
C PRO A 5 9.60 -1.66 8.70
N PHE A 6 8.38 -1.42 8.20
CA PHE A 6 7.82 -0.10 7.92
C PHE A 6 6.97 0.39 9.10
N LYS A 7 6.98 1.70 9.36
CA LYS A 7 6.27 2.29 10.51
C LYS A 7 4.77 2.40 10.28
N TYR A 8 4.35 2.77 9.07
CA TYR A 8 2.96 3.05 8.71
C TYR A 8 2.35 1.96 7.80
N LEU A 9 3.16 1.01 7.34
CA LEU A 9 2.75 0.01 6.35
C LEU A 9 3.01 -1.42 6.83
N LEU A 10 2.20 -2.36 6.34
CA LEU A 10 2.47 -3.79 6.43
C LEU A 10 3.53 -4.21 5.41
N LYS A 11 4.03 -5.45 5.51
CA LYS A 11 4.96 -5.97 4.50
C LYS A 11 4.29 -6.00 3.11
N PRO A 12 4.99 -5.58 2.05
CA PRO A 12 4.45 -5.63 0.70
C PRO A 12 4.12 -7.07 0.27
N LYS A 13 3.00 -7.24 -0.43
CA LYS A 13 2.59 -8.51 -1.02
C LYS A 13 2.92 -8.53 -2.53
N ALA A 14 4.21 -8.59 -2.85
CA ALA A 14 4.70 -8.51 -4.23
C ALA A 14 4.12 -9.59 -5.16
N GLY A 15 3.97 -10.83 -4.69
CA GLY A 15 3.54 -11.95 -5.55
C GLY A 15 2.13 -11.79 -6.14
N GLY A 16 1.18 -11.21 -5.40
CA GLY A 16 -0.17 -10.97 -5.92
C GLY A 16 -0.20 -9.88 -6.99
N ILE A 17 0.60 -8.82 -6.81
CA ILE A 17 0.74 -7.74 -7.79
C ILE A 17 1.40 -8.30 -9.06
N ALA A 18 2.48 -9.06 -8.91
CA ALA A 18 3.20 -9.66 -10.04
C ALA A 18 2.31 -10.62 -10.83
N PHE A 19 1.52 -11.47 -10.16
CA PHE A 19 0.58 -12.36 -10.81
C PHE A 19 -0.48 -11.60 -11.62
N ALA A 20 -1.06 -10.53 -11.05
CA ALA A 20 -2.03 -9.72 -11.78
C ALA A 20 -1.42 -9.07 -13.02
N LEU A 21 -0.18 -8.58 -12.93
CA LEU A 21 0.53 -8.00 -14.07
C LEU A 21 0.93 -9.05 -15.11
N GLU A 22 1.40 -10.22 -14.70
CA GLU A 22 1.73 -11.34 -15.61
C GLU A 22 0.52 -11.76 -16.46
N VAL A 23 -0.69 -11.71 -15.89
CA VAL A 23 -1.92 -12.14 -16.57
C VAL A 23 -2.61 -11.01 -17.33
N LEU A 24 -2.56 -9.77 -16.83
CA LEU A 24 -3.43 -8.67 -17.29
C LEU A 24 -2.68 -7.40 -17.72
N ALA A 25 -1.34 -7.36 -17.71
CA ALA A 25 -0.60 -6.13 -18.03
C ALA A 25 -1.01 -5.50 -19.36
N ASP A 26 -1.24 -6.31 -20.40
CA ASP A 26 -1.67 -5.81 -21.73
C ASP A 26 -3.07 -5.17 -21.74
N GLN A 27 -3.84 -5.35 -20.66
CA GLN A 27 -5.18 -4.76 -20.47
C GLN A 27 -5.15 -3.53 -19.57
N PHE A 28 -3.98 -3.14 -19.04
CA PHE A 28 -3.82 -2.02 -18.12
C PHE A 28 -2.96 -0.92 -18.74
N ASP A 29 -3.53 0.29 -18.81
CA ASP A 29 -2.76 1.47 -19.22
C ASP A 29 -1.75 1.90 -18.14
N ALA A 30 -2.12 1.76 -16.87
CA ALA A 30 -1.32 2.23 -15.74
C ALA A 30 -1.66 1.51 -14.41
N MET A 31 -0.69 1.50 -13.51
CA MET A 31 -0.85 1.15 -12.10
C MET A 31 -1.19 2.39 -11.28
N LEU A 32 -2.20 2.27 -10.43
CA LEU A 32 -2.55 3.29 -9.44
C LEU A 32 -1.82 3.02 -8.12
N ASN A 33 -0.85 3.87 -7.82
CA ASN A 33 -0.16 3.92 -6.55
C ASN A 33 -0.93 4.84 -5.58
N THR A 34 -1.91 4.27 -4.87
CA THR A 34 -2.84 5.01 -4.02
C THR A 34 -2.51 4.85 -2.53
N SER A 35 -2.63 5.94 -1.77
CA SER A 35 -2.54 5.96 -0.30
C SER A 35 -3.79 6.63 0.25
N LEU A 36 -4.42 6.02 1.25
CA LEU A 36 -5.57 6.58 1.97
C LEU A 36 -5.24 6.69 3.45
N VAL A 37 -5.51 7.85 4.04
CA VAL A 37 -5.40 8.07 5.49
C VAL A 37 -6.77 8.53 5.99
N TYR A 38 -7.29 7.82 6.99
CA TYR A 38 -8.57 8.11 7.61
C TYR A 38 -8.32 8.78 8.96
N SER A 39 -9.03 9.87 9.24
CA SER A 39 -9.07 10.46 10.58
C SER A 39 -10.49 10.42 11.13
N GLY A 40 -10.61 10.23 12.43
CA GLY A 40 -11.88 10.22 13.14
C GLY A 40 -11.68 10.14 14.63
N LYS A 41 -12.76 9.99 15.38
CA LYS A 41 -12.71 10.01 16.85
C LYS A 41 -11.95 8.83 17.48
N THR A 42 -11.78 7.73 16.75
CA THR A 42 -11.07 6.53 17.22
C THR A 42 -10.20 5.95 16.11
N ASP A 43 -9.31 5.00 16.43
CA ASP A 43 -8.49 4.33 15.42
C ASP A 43 -9.27 3.27 14.59
N HIS A 44 -10.55 3.05 14.91
CA HIS A 44 -11.41 2.09 14.22
C HIS A 44 -12.15 2.74 13.05
N VAL A 45 -11.57 2.67 11.86
CA VAL A 45 -12.12 3.28 10.63
C VAL A 45 -13.56 2.83 10.36
N CYS A 46 -13.84 1.52 10.40
CA CYS A 46 -15.18 0.98 10.16
C CYS A 46 -16.20 1.51 11.17
N ARG A 47 -15.83 1.57 12.45
CA ARG A 47 -16.69 2.09 13.51
C ARG A 47 -16.97 3.57 13.32
N ASN A 48 -15.94 4.37 13.03
CA ASN A 48 -16.09 5.80 12.78
C ASN A 48 -17.03 6.04 11.60
N LEU A 49 -16.87 5.29 10.51
CA LEU A 49 -17.74 5.38 9.34
C LEU A 49 -19.21 5.07 9.69
N LEU A 50 -19.47 3.94 10.38
CA LEU A 50 -20.82 3.53 10.74
C LEU A 50 -21.51 4.45 11.74
N LYS A 51 -20.74 5.16 12.59
CA LYS A 51 -21.26 6.10 13.59
C LYS A 51 -21.30 7.55 13.13
N GLY A 52 -20.83 7.87 11.92
CA GLY A 52 -20.68 9.25 11.45
C GLY A 52 -19.61 10.03 12.24
N GLU A 53 -18.58 9.34 12.72
CA GLU A 53 -17.46 9.89 13.51
C GLU A 53 -16.14 9.89 12.71
N LEU A 54 -16.24 9.82 11.39
CA LEU A 54 -15.13 10.00 10.46
C LEU A 54 -14.98 11.48 10.16
N ASP A 55 -13.82 12.04 10.49
CA ASP A 55 -13.57 13.49 10.38
C ASP A 55 -13.03 13.85 9.00
N SER A 56 -12.11 13.05 8.45
CA SER A 56 -11.56 13.29 7.12
C SER A 56 -11.01 12.03 6.45
N ILE A 57 -10.85 12.11 5.12
CA ILE A 57 -10.17 11.11 4.30
C ILE A 57 -9.15 11.86 3.45
N TYR A 58 -7.87 11.61 3.68
CA TYR A 58 -6.80 12.06 2.81
C TYR A 58 -6.55 11.02 1.74
N VAL A 59 -6.56 11.43 0.48
CA VAL A 59 -6.34 10.55 -0.68
C VAL A 59 -5.18 11.08 -1.51
N SER A 60 -4.14 10.26 -1.65
CA SER A 60 -3.07 10.49 -2.62
C SER A 60 -3.11 9.43 -3.69
N ILE A 61 -3.09 9.84 -4.95
CA ILE A 61 -3.04 8.94 -6.11
C ILE A 61 -1.85 9.35 -6.96
N ASN A 62 -0.96 8.40 -7.23
CA ASN A 62 0.08 8.53 -8.23
C ASN A 62 -0.18 7.50 -9.33
N VAL A 63 -0.15 7.93 -10.58
CA VAL A 63 -0.43 7.08 -11.75
C VAL A 63 0.89 6.76 -12.43
N THR A 64 1.25 5.48 -12.46
CA THR A 64 2.49 5.01 -13.10
C THR A 64 2.14 4.15 -14.30
N PRO A 65 2.61 4.47 -15.52
CA PRO A 65 2.36 3.63 -16.68
C PRO A 65 2.92 2.22 -16.47
N ILE A 66 2.19 1.21 -16.92
CA ILE A 66 2.72 -0.16 -16.94
C ILE A 66 3.86 -0.18 -17.96
N ASN A 67 5.04 -0.60 -17.52
CA ASN A 67 6.21 -0.70 -18.37
C ASN A 67 6.70 -2.15 -18.44
N GLU A 68 7.55 -2.46 -19.42
CA GLU A 68 8.04 -3.82 -19.65
C GLU A 68 8.81 -4.39 -18.45
N SER A 69 9.47 -3.56 -17.65
CA SER A 69 10.20 -4.03 -16.45
C SER A 69 9.29 -4.53 -15.32
N MET A 70 7.99 -4.22 -15.40
CA MET A 70 6.96 -4.71 -14.47
C MET A 70 6.31 -6.03 -14.95
N GLN A 71 6.67 -6.50 -16.15
CA GLN A 71 6.13 -7.70 -16.77
C GLN A 71 7.17 -8.81 -16.81
N GLY A 72 6.77 -10.03 -16.46
CA GLY A 72 7.66 -11.18 -16.41
C GLY A 72 7.07 -12.28 -15.55
N SER A 73 7.67 -13.46 -15.60
CA SER A 73 7.14 -14.61 -14.85
C SER A 73 7.69 -14.63 -13.42
N TYR A 74 6.88 -14.21 -12.46
CA TYR A 74 7.27 -14.16 -11.04
C TYR A 74 7.53 -15.55 -10.44
N GLN A 75 6.96 -16.60 -11.05
CA GLN A 75 7.08 -17.98 -10.58
C GLN A 75 8.24 -18.73 -11.21
N SER A 76 8.58 -18.43 -12.47
CA SER A 76 9.56 -19.20 -13.25
C SER A 76 10.86 -18.45 -13.53
N ASP A 77 10.92 -17.14 -13.29
CA ASP A 77 12.11 -16.32 -13.43
C ASP A 77 12.54 -15.72 -12.09
N ASP A 78 13.58 -16.32 -11.49
CA ASP A 78 14.14 -15.87 -10.21
C ASP A 78 14.76 -14.47 -10.28
N VAL A 79 15.33 -14.09 -11.43
CA VAL A 79 15.93 -12.75 -11.62
C VAL A 79 14.82 -11.71 -11.62
N PHE A 80 13.76 -11.95 -12.39
CA PHE A 80 12.58 -11.08 -12.40
C PHE A 80 11.96 -10.99 -11.02
N LYS A 81 11.78 -12.11 -10.31
CA LYS A 81 11.22 -12.14 -8.95
C LYS A 81 11.98 -11.25 -7.98
N VAL A 82 13.31 -11.32 -7.96
CA VAL A 82 14.16 -10.48 -7.09
C VAL A 82 14.01 -9.00 -7.47
N ASN A 83 14.10 -8.68 -8.77
CA ASN A 83 13.98 -7.30 -9.25
C ASN A 83 12.60 -6.71 -8.93
N PHE A 84 11.53 -7.48 -9.12
CA PHE A 84 10.17 -7.06 -8.84
C PHE A 84 9.93 -6.87 -7.34
N GLN A 85 10.46 -7.76 -6.49
CA GLN A 85 10.42 -7.58 -5.04
C GLN A 85 11.13 -6.31 -4.61
N HIS A 86 12.30 -6.04 -5.18
CA HIS A 86 13.04 -4.81 -4.91
C HIS A 86 12.24 -3.57 -5.34
N TYR A 87 11.69 -3.57 -6.56
CA TYR A 87 10.82 -2.49 -7.05
C TYR A 87 9.64 -2.19 -6.12
N VAL A 88 8.90 -3.23 -5.69
CA VAL A 88 7.78 -3.06 -4.75
C VAL A 88 8.26 -2.57 -3.39
N ASN A 89 9.43 -3.01 -2.93
CA ASN A 89 10.01 -2.53 -1.68
C ASN A 89 10.36 -1.03 -1.74
N GLU A 90 10.93 -0.55 -2.84
CA GLU A 90 11.21 0.88 -3.04
C GLU A 90 9.93 1.72 -3.05
N LEU A 91 8.86 1.21 -3.68
CA LEU A 91 7.53 1.85 -3.59
C LEU A 91 7.05 1.94 -2.13
N TRP A 92 7.30 0.91 -1.33
CA TRP A 92 6.92 0.88 0.08
C TRP A 92 7.72 1.85 0.93
N VAL A 93 9.04 1.95 0.72
CA VAL A 93 9.90 2.93 1.39
C VAL A 93 9.40 4.35 1.11
N ALA A 94 9.12 4.66 -0.17
CA ALA A 94 8.60 5.96 -0.57
C ALA A 94 7.22 6.25 0.05
N LYS A 95 6.33 5.26 0.08
CA LYS A 95 5.01 5.40 0.73
C LYS A 95 5.09 5.58 2.23
N ASP A 96 5.99 4.88 2.92
CA ASP A 96 6.13 4.99 4.38
C ASP A 96 6.56 6.41 4.76
N GLN A 97 7.51 6.99 4.01
CA GLN A 97 7.90 8.39 4.17
C GLN A 97 6.75 9.35 3.85
N GLN A 98 6.04 9.11 2.74
CA GLN A 98 4.88 9.92 2.36
C GLN A 98 3.82 9.93 3.48
N LEU A 99 3.55 8.78 4.09
CA LEU A 99 2.62 8.68 5.20
C LEU A 99 3.15 9.42 6.43
N ALA A 100 4.44 9.30 6.75
CA ALA A 100 5.05 10.07 7.84
C ALA A 100 4.79 11.58 7.69
N ASP A 101 4.96 12.11 6.47
CA ASP A 101 4.74 13.53 6.17
C ASP A 101 3.27 13.91 6.34
N ILE A 102 2.33 13.06 5.89
CA ILE A 102 0.89 13.29 6.05
C ILE A 102 0.48 13.30 7.52
N TYR A 103 0.95 12.33 8.32
CA TYR A 103 0.65 12.27 9.75
C TYR A 103 1.21 13.49 10.49
N ALA A 104 2.40 13.95 10.13
CA ALA A 104 2.99 15.16 10.71
C ALA A 104 2.21 16.43 10.33
N GLN A 105 1.74 16.56 9.09
CA GLN A 105 0.99 17.74 8.62
C GLN A 105 -0.42 17.83 9.23
N GLN A 106 -1.04 16.68 9.49
CA GLN A 106 -2.41 16.59 9.98
C GLN A 106 -2.49 16.48 11.52
N ASP A 107 -1.34 16.55 12.21
CA ASP A 107 -1.21 16.33 13.66
C ASP A 107 -1.96 15.06 14.13
N LEU A 108 -1.87 14.01 13.31
CA LEU A 108 -2.57 12.76 13.57
C LEU A 108 -1.79 11.93 14.60
N PRO A 109 -2.49 11.25 15.52
CA PRO A 109 -1.83 10.32 16.43
C PRO A 109 -1.13 9.21 15.64
N GLU A 110 -0.07 8.63 16.23
CA GLU A 110 0.62 7.51 15.58
C GLU A 110 -0.36 6.37 15.27
N PRO A 111 -0.27 5.77 14.06
CA PRO A 111 -1.20 4.73 13.68
C PRO A 111 -1.03 3.53 14.60
N GLN A 112 -2.12 3.12 15.24
CA GLN A 112 -2.23 1.80 15.80
C GLN A 112 -2.75 0.89 14.68
N ILE A 113 -1.92 -0.04 14.21
CA ILE A 113 -2.37 -1.03 13.22
C ILE A 113 -3.60 -1.72 13.81
N SER A 114 -4.75 -1.48 13.17
CA SER A 114 -6.03 -1.98 13.64
C SER A 114 -5.98 -3.50 13.75
N LYS A 115 -6.35 -4.04 14.92
CA LYS A 115 -6.44 -5.49 15.18
C LYS A 115 -7.36 -6.23 14.21
N GLU A 116 -8.19 -5.51 13.46
CA GLU A 116 -9.04 -6.03 12.38
C GLU A 116 -8.23 -6.73 11.28
N ILE A 117 -6.98 -6.30 11.04
CA ILE A 117 -6.08 -6.95 10.06
C ILE A 117 -5.49 -8.26 10.61
N GLU A 118 -5.50 -8.49 11.93
CA GLU A 118 -4.97 -9.72 12.54
C GLU A 118 -5.88 -10.95 12.34
N THR A 119 -7.13 -10.72 11.91
CA THR A 119 -8.17 -11.75 11.74
C THR A 119 -8.37 -12.24 10.30
N LEU A 120 -7.53 -11.80 9.35
CA LEU A 120 -7.52 -12.27 7.95
C LEU A 120 -6.26 -13.10 7.66
#